data_AF-A0AAV7QK75-F1
#
_entry.id   AF-A0AAV7QK75-F1
#
_cell.length_a   1.000
_cell.length_b   1.000
_cell.length_c   1.000
_cell.angle_alpha   90.00
_cell.angle_beta   90.00
_cell.angle_gamma   90.00
#
_symmetry.space_group_name_H-M   'P 1'
#
loop_
_entity.id
_entity.type
_entity.pdbx_description
1 polymer ?
#
loop_
_entity_poly.entity_id
_entity_poly.type
_entity_poly.pdbx_seq_one_letter_code
_entity_poly.pdbx_strand_id
1 'polypeptide(L)'
;MRVSLDGPDGWAPGWIGKGQRAPVRLRRQQGGGGVLVWAGIIKDELVGPFRVEDGVKLNSQSYCQFLEDTFFKQWYRKKTASFKKNMIFMQDNAPSHASKYSTAWLARKGIKE
;
A
#
# COMPACT_ATOMS: atom_id res chain seq x y z
N MET A 1 -0.61 -1.79 -2.09
CA MET A 1 -1.55 -2.87 -2.49
C MET A 1 -2.97 -2.37 -2.42
N ARG A 2 -3.84 -2.67 -3.39
CA ARG A 2 -5.29 -2.35 -3.32
C ARG A 2 -6.07 -3.59 -2.87
N VAL A 3 -6.90 -3.43 -1.84
CA VAL A 3 -7.83 -4.46 -1.36
C VAL A 3 -9.22 -4.12 -1.87
N SER A 4 -9.81 -5.00 -2.67
CA SER A 4 -11.15 -4.82 -3.24
C SER A 4 -12.22 -5.39 -2.31
N LEU A 5 -13.38 -4.74 -2.25
CA LEU A 5 -14.52 -5.17 -1.43
C LEU A 5 -15.09 -6.53 -1.87
N ASP A 6 -15.19 -6.74 -3.19
CA ASP A 6 -15.94 -7.88 -3.77
C ASP A 6 -15.06 -9.02 -4.28
N GLY A 7 -13.75 -8.95 -4.03
CA GLY A 7 -12.78 -9.94 -4.51
C GLY A 7 -12.67 -10.03 -6.05
N PRO A 8 -11.63 -10.66 -6.59
CA PRO A 8 -11.49 -10.89 -8.03
C PRO A 8 -12.24 -12.14 -8.51
N ASP A 9 -12.62 -13.04 -7.60
CA ASP A 9 -13.22 -14.33 -7.87
C ASP A 9 -14.75 -14.28 -7.99
N GLY A 10 -15.37 -13.16 -7.58
CA GLY A 10 -16.81 -12.94 -7.71
C GLY A 10 -17.66 -13.78 -6.76
N TRP A 11 -17.05 -14.39 -5.73
CA TRP A 11 -17.72 -15.17 -4.68
C TRP A 11 -18.30 -14.27 -3.58
N ALA A 12 -18.99 -13.21 -4.01
CA ALA A 12 -19.70 -12.33 -3.08
C ALA A 12 -21.14 -12.84 -2.88
N PRO A 13 -21.62 -13.00 -1.62
CA PRO A 13 -23.04 -13.24 -1.37
C PRO A 13 -23.86 -12.09 -1.95
N GLY A 14 -24.96 -12.42 -2.62
CA GLY A 14 -25.81 -11.44 -3.28
C GLY A 14 -27.25 -11.92 -3.40
N TRP A 15 -28.16 -10.98 -3.66
CA TRP A 15 -29.58 -11.28 -3.81
C TRP A 15 -29.84 -11.99 -5.15
N ILE A 16 -30.51 -13.15 -5.09
CA ILE A 16 -30.92 -13.93 -6.27
C ILE A 16 -32.43 -14.17 -6.13
N GLY A 17 -33.18 -13.86 -7.19
CA GLY A 17 -34.61 -14.15 -7.23
C GLY A 17 -34.89 -15.66 -7.15
N LYS A 18 -35.98 -16.06 -6.50
CA LYS A 18 -36.36 -17.47 -6.37
C LYS A 18 -36.49 -18.12 -7.76
N GLY A 19 -35.77 -19.22 -7.99
CA GLY A 19 -35.74 -19.94 -9.27
C GLY A 19 -34.72 -19.41 -10.29
N GLN A 20 -33.98 -18.34 -9.97
CA GLN A 20 -32.91 -17.83 -10.82
C GLN A 20 -31.57 -18.49 -10.46
N ARG A 21 -30.71 -18.70 -11.46
CA ARG A 21 -29.33 -19.14 -11.23
C ARG A 21 -28.47 -17.95 -10.80
N ALA A 22 -27.49 -18.20 -9.93
CA ALA A 22 -26.50 -17.19 -9.57
C ALA A 22 -25.76 -16.72 -10.84
N PRO A 23 -25.67 -15.40 -11.10
CA PRO A 23 -24.90 -14.90 -12.24
C PRO A 23 -23.42 -15.17 -12.01
N VAL A 24 -22.74 -15.75 -13.00
CA VAL A 24 -21.28 -15.93 -12.96
C VAL A 24 -20.64 -14.56 -13.16
N ARG A 25 -20.04 -14.00 -12.11
CA ARG A 25 -19.33 -12.72 -12.16
C ARG A 25 -17.91 -12.93 -12.69
N LEU A 26 -17.77 -13.12 -14.01
CA LEU A 26 -16.47 -13.33 -14.68
C LEU A 26 -15.62 -12.05 -14.80
N ARG A 27 -16.21 -10.86 -14.63
CA ARG A 27 -15.47 -9.60 -14.72
C ARG A 27 -15.09 -9.13 -13.32
N ARG A 28 -13.80 -8.84 -13.12
CA ARG A 28 -13.34 -8.05 -11.96
C ARG A 28 -14.20 -6.80 -11.87
N GLN A 29 -15.02 -6.69 -10.83
CA GLN A 29 -15.95 -5.57 -10.72
C GLN A 29 -15.13 -4.31 -10.43
N GLN A 30 -14.98 -3.44 -11.43
CA GLN A 30 -14.33 -2.12 -11.25
C GLN A 30 -15.21 -1.13 -10.44
N GLY A 31 -16.29 -1.60 -9.80
CA GLY A 31 -17.32 -0.75 -9.19
C GLY A 31 -17.41 -0.81 -7.66
N GLY A 32 -17.07 -1.93 -7.01
CA GLY A 32 -17.22 -2.13 -5.56
C GLY A 32 -16.28 -1.30 -4.67
N GLY A 33 -15.49 -0.40 -5.28
CA GLY A 33 -14.46 0.36 -4.57
C GLY A 33 -13.27 -0.50 -4.17
N GLY A 34 -12.41 0.09 -3.35
CA GLY A 34 -11.27 -0.63 -2.79
C GLY A 34 -10.34 0.32 -2.07
N VAL A 35 -9.68 -0.19 -1.02
CA VAL A 35 -8.79 0.59 -0.18
C VAL A 35 -7.36 0.35 -0.63
N LEU A 36 -6.59 1.42 -0.80
CA LEU A 36 -5.16 1.32 -1.03
C LEU A 36 -4.43 1.31 0.33
N VAL A 37 -3.60 0.29 0.53
CA VAL A 37 -2.84 0.07 1.75
C VAL A 37 -1.35 -0.04 1.41
N TRP A 38 -0.51 0.58 2.23
CA TRP A 38 0.92 0.37 2.25
C TRP A 38 1.30 -0.42 3.50
N ALA A 39 2.17 -1.41 3.35
CA ALA A 39 2.75 -2.13 4.47
C ALA A 39 4.18 -2.54 4.11
N GLY A 40 5.05 -2.57 5.11
CA GLY A 40 6.36 -3.20 5.03
C GLY A 40 6.37 -4.47 5.88
N ILE A 41 7.26 -5.40 5.57
CA ILE A 41 7.48 -6.59 6.40
C ILE A 41 8.98 -6.64 6.70
N ILE A 42 9.33 -6.86 7.97
CA ILE A 42 10.70 -7.06 8.38
C ILE A 42 10.78 -8.27 9.31
N LYS A 43 11.41 -9.35 8.83
CA LYS A 43 11.44 -10.65 9.52
C LYS A 43 10.00 -11.10 9.84
N ASP A 44 9.64 -11.12 11.11
CA ASP A 44 8.38 -11.51 11.71
C ASP A 44 7.49 -10.30 12.10
N GLU A 45 7.97 -9.07 11.91
CA GLU A 45 7.23 -7.83 12.23
C GLU A 45 6.54 -7.25 10.97
N LEU A 46 5.25 -6.95 11.10
CA LEU A 46 4.50 -6.14 10.14
C LEU A 46 4.68 -4.65 10.45
N VAL A 47 5.04 -3.87 9.42
CA VAL A 47 5.15 -2.41 9.47
C VAL A 47 3.93 -1.79 8.80
N GLY A 48 3.12 -1.06 9.58
CA GLY A 48 1.78 -0.67 9.17
C GLY A 48 0.75 -1.70 9.64
N PRO A 49 -0.33 -1.97 8.87
CA PRO A 49 -0.69 -1.40 7.58
C PRO A 49 -1.13 0.06 7.69
N PHE A 50 -0.77 0.88 6.69
CA PHE A 50 -1.18 2.27 6.59
C PHE A 50 -2.14 2.43 5.42
N ARG A 51 -3.36 2.89 5.71
CA ARG A 51 -4.36 3.22 4.70
C ARG A 51 -3.97 4.52 4.00
N VAL A 52 -4.00 4.51 2.68
CA VAL A 52 -3.97 5.72 1.85
C VAL A 52 -5.39 6.26 1.77
N GLU A 53 -5.56 7.56 1.98
CA GLU A 53 -6.87 8.21 1.91
C GLU A 53 -7.52 8.05 0.53
N ASP A 54 -8.85 8.00 0.53
CA ASP A 54 -9.61 7.80 -0.69
C ASP A 54 -9.42 8.99 -1.65
N GLY A 55 -9.29 8.69 -2.95
CA GLY A 55 -9.06 9.72 -3.98
C GLY A 55 -7.61 10.22 -4.08
N VAL A 56 -6.72 9.85 -3.15
CA VAL A 56 -5.30 10.20 -3.24
C VAL A 56 -4.62 9.37 -4.32
N LYS A 57 -4.13 10.04 -5.36
CA LYS A 57 -3.27 9.44 -6.37
C LYS A 57 -1.82 9.50 -5.90
N LEU A 58 -1.21 8.35 -5.59
CA LEU A 58 0.20 8.25 -5.21
C LEU A 58 1.12 8.52 -6.41
N ASN A 59 1.40 9.79 -6.65
CA ASN A 59 2.58 10.23 -7.40
C ASN A 59 3.81 10.28 -6.46
N SER A 60 4.97 10.67 -6.97
CA SER A 60 6.21 10.70 -6.19
C SER A 60 6.16 11.63 -4.96
N GLN A 61 5.56 12.82 -5.09
CA GLN A 61 5.46 13.79 -3.99
C GLN A 61 4.52 13.30 -2.89
N SER A 62 3.29 12.92 -3.27
CA SER A 62 2.30 12.36 -2.34
C SER A 62 2.78 11.05 -1.71
N TYR A 63 3.56 10.24 -2.42
CA TYR A 63 4.21 9.06 -1.87
C TYR A 63 5.22 9.40 -0.77
N CYS A 64 6.13 10.36 -1.02
CA CYS A 64 7.10 10.79 -0.01
C CYS A 64 6.42 11.41 1.22
N GLN A 65 5.39 12.25 0.99
CA GLN A 65 4.60 12.83 2.09
C GLN A 65 3.89 11.74 2.89
N PHE A 66 3.27 10.78 2.21
CA PHE A 66 2.63 9.64 2.85
C PHE A 66 3.63 8.83 3.68
N LEU A 67 4.83 8.53 3.16
CA LEU A 67 5.88 7.84 3.93
C LEU A 67 6.32 8.67 5.15
N GLU A 68 6.48 9.99 5.01
CA GLU A 68 6.81 10.86 6.14
C GLU A 68 5.77 10.73 7.26
N ASP A 69 4.49 10.86 6.91
CA ASP A 69 3.39 10.90 7.85
C ASP A 69 3.05 9.55 8.48
N THR A 70 3.40 8.47 7.80
CA THR A 70 3.12 7.11 8.23
C THR A 70 4.41 6.42 8.66
N PHE A 71 5.11 5.74 7.75
CA PHE A 71 6.30 4.95 8.02
C PHE A 71 7.32 5.69 8.90
N PHE A 72 7.69 6.92 8.57
CA PHE A 72 8.71 7.65 9.32
C PHE A 72 8.21 8.10 10.69
N LYS A 73 7.14 8.89 10.73
CA LYS A 73 6.61 9.45 11.98
C LYS A 73 6.11 8.38 12.94
N GLN A 74 5.40 7.37 12.46
CA GLN A 74 4.71 6.41 13.31
C GLN A 74 5.57 5.21 13.72
N TRP A 75 6.51 4.78 12.87
CA TRP A 75 7.28 3.56 13.07
C TRP A 75 8.80 3.78 13.12
N TYR A 76 9.40 4.33 12.08
CA TYR A 76 10.86 4.40 11.93
C TYR A 76 11.54 5.27 13.00
N ARG A 77 10.94 6.42 13.37
CA ARG A 77 11.52 7.33 14.37
C ARG A 77 11.76 6.64 15.72
N LYS A 78 10.89 5.70 16.10
CA LYS A 78 10.94 4.95 17.37
C LYS A 78 12.04 3.87 17.40
N LYS A 79 12.64 3.53 16.26
CA LYS A 79 13.66 2.48 16.19
C LYS A 79 15.03 2.98 16.67
N THR A 80 15.84 2.04 17.16
CA THR A 80 17.18 2.32 17.70
C THR A 80 18.16 2.79 16.61
N ALA A 81 19.24 3.47 17.00
CA ALA A 81 20.28 3.89 16.06
C ALA A 81 20.94 2.70 15.34
N SER A 82 21.18 1.60 16.07
CA SER A 82 21.72 0.35 15.50
C SER A 82 20.80 -0.23 14.42
N PHE A 83 19.49 -0.25 14.69
CA PHE A 83 18.50 -0.68 13.71
C PHE A 83 18.56 0.19 12.45
N LYS A 84 18.53 1.52 12.61
CA LYS A 84 18.53 2.49 11.50
C LYS A 84 19.77 2.37 10.62
N LYS A 85 20.95 2.08 11.21
CA LYS A 85 22.22 1.91 10.48
C LYS A 85 22.22 0.70 9.54
N ASN A 86 21.50 -0.36 9.93
CA ASN A 86 21.53 -1.67 9.29
C ASN A 86 20.28 -1.97 8.44
N MET A 87 19.21 -1.18 8.60
CA MET A 87 17.99 -1.35 7.83
C MET A 87 18.23 -1.02 6.35
N ILE A 88 17.71 -1.89 5.48
CA ILE A 88 17.61 -1.68 4.04
C ILE A 88 16.13 -1.50 3.70
N PHE A 89 15.80 -0.44 2.97
CA PHE A 89 14.44 -0.13 2.57
C PHE A 89 14.20 -0.65 1.14
N MET A 90 13.52 -1.79 1.05
CA MET A 90 13.23 -2.44 -0.23
C MET A 90 11.81 -2.12 -0.70
N GLN A 91 11.67 -1.74 -1.97
CA GLN A 91 10.41 -1.47 -2.66
C GLN A 91 10.49 -1.86 -4.15
N ASP A 92 9.35 -1.97 -4.82
CA ASP A 92 9.32 -2.22 -6.26
C ASP A 92 9.65 -0.97 -7.08
N ASN A 93 9.95 -1.15 -8.37
CA ASN A 93 10.35 -0.06 -9.28
C ASN A 93 9.15 0.70 -9.87
N ALA A 94 8.07 0.90 -9.10
CA ALA A 94 6.93 1.67 -9.58
C ALA A 94 7.35 3.11 -9.93
N PRO A 95 6.74 3.78 -10.93
CA PRO A 95 7.19 5.11 -11.37
C PRO A 95 7.25 6.17 -10.27
N SER A 96 6.36 6.11 -9.28
CA SER A 96 6.40 6.98 -8.09
C SER A 96 7.61 6.69 -7.20
N HIS A 97 8.01 5.43 -7.04
CA HIS A 97 9.12 5.00 -6.18
C HIS A 97 10.47 5.31 -6.84
N ALA A 98 10.60 5.00 -8.13
CA ALA A 98 11.83 5.16 -8.92
C ALA A 98 12.09 6.60 -9.40
N SER A 99 11.16 7.52 -9.15
CA SER A 99 11.30 8.90 -9.60
C SER A 99 12.52 9.58 -8.96
N LYS A 100 13.14 10.51 -9.69
CA LYS A 100 14.22 11.37 -9.17
C LYS A 100 13.85 12.06 -7.85
N TYR A 101 12.56 12.40 -7.68
CA TYR A 101 12.08 13.06 -6.47
C TYR A 101 12.15 12.12 -5.26
N SER A 102 11.62 10.90 -5.41
CA SER A 102 11.52 9.92 -4.33
C SER A 102 12.88 9.38 -3.91
N THR A 103 13.74 9.04 -4.86
CA THR A 103 15.11 8.56 -4.58
C THR A 103 15.95 9.64 -3.89
N ALA A 104 15.89 10.89 -4.37
CA ALA A 104 16.57 12.01 -3.71
C ALA A 104 15.97 12.32 -2.33
N TRP A 105 14.67 12.11 -2.12
CA TRP A 105 14.04 12.25 -0.81
C TRP A 105 14.49 11.16 0.18
N LEU A 106 14.52 9.89 -0.24
CA LEU A 106 15.01 8.78 0.58
C LEU A 106 16.49 8.93 0.94
N ALA A 107 17.33 9.33 -0.03
CA ALA A 107 18.74 9.63 0.21
C ALA A 107 18.94 10.72 1.27
N ARG A 108 18.14 11.80 1.24
CA ARG A 108 18.16 12.86 2.27
C ARG A 108 17.71 12.38 3.65
N LYS A 109 16.93 11.30 3.73
CA LYS A 109 16.57 10.63 4.99
C LYS A 109 17.68 9.72 5.52
N GLY A 110 18.77 9.53 4.76
CA GLY A 110 19.86 8.63 5.11
C GLY A 110 19.45 7.16 5.06
N ILE A 111 18.40 6.83 4.32
CA ILE A 111 17.97 5.44 4.11
C ILE A 111 18.79 4.81 2.99
N LYS A 112 19.21 3.57 3.21
CA LYS A 112 19.78 2.71 2.17
C LYS A 112 18.64 1.99 1.47
N GLU A 113 18.57 2.14 0.16
CA GLU A 113 17.73 1.31 -0.72
C GLU A 113 18.48 0.07 -1.17
#